data_AF-A0A357WWR8-F1
#
_entry.id   AF-A0A357WWR8-F1
#
_cell.length_a   1.000
_cell.length_b   1.000
_cell.length_c   1.000
_cell.angle_alpha   90.00
_cell.angle_beta   90.00
_cell.angle_gamma   90.00
#
_symmetry.space_group_name_H-M   'P 1'
#
loop_
_entity.id
_entity.type
_entity.pdbx_description
1 polymer ?
#
loop_
_entity_poly.entity_id
_entity_poly.type
_entity_poly.pdbx_seq_one_letter_code
_entity_poly.pdbx_strand_id
1 'polypeptide(L)'
;APDREITRQEMFTLMYNVLKVYGKLPETGDGKTLSEFGDAGDVALWAKDATELFVETGIIEGVDGKLFPADTTTRAEIAQVLYNLLSK
;
A
#
# COMPACT_ATOMS: atom_id res chain seq x y z
N ALA A 1 -16.55 -1.41 -12.95
CA ALA A 1 -17.90 -1.14 -12.41
C ALA A 1 -17.75 -0.75 -10.94
N PRO A 2 -18.64 0.08 -10.36
CA PRO A 2 -18.53 0.51 -8.96
C PRO A 2 -18.50 -0.66 -7.96
N ASP A 3 -19.07 -1.81 -8.32
CA ASP A 3 -19.12 -3.02 -7.48
C ASP A 3 -17.95 -3.99 -7.73
N ARG A 4 -16.98 -3.61 -8.59
CA ARG A 4 -15.81 -4.45 -8.84
C ARG A 4 -14.91 -4.42 -7.61
N GLU A 5 -14.48 -5.59 -7.17
CA GLU A 5 -13.40 -5.72 -6.20
C GLU A 5 -12.15 -4.97 -6.68
N ILE A 6 -11.40 -4.44 -5.74
CA ILE A 6 -10.14 -3.74 -6.02
C ILE A 6 -8.98 -4.60 -5.54
N THR A 7 -7.87 -4.47 -6.25
CA THR A 7 -6.61 -5.09 -5.88
C THR A 7 -5.92 -4.34 -4.75
N ARG A 8 -4.95 -4.98 -4.10
CA ARG A 8 -4.14 -4.35 -3.04
C ARG A 8 -3.41 -3.10 -3.54
N GLN A 9 -2.81 -3.16 -4.73
CA GLN A 9 -2.12 -2.00 -5.31
C GLN A 9 -3.08 -0.85 -5.69
N GLU A 10 -4.31 -1.17 -6.12
CA GLU A 10 -5.35 -0.15 -6.34
C GLU A 10 -5.76 0.51 -5.02
N MET A 11 -5.87 -0.26 -3.94
CA MET A 11 -6.15 0.24 -2.60
C MET A 11 -5.03 1.15 -2.08
N PHE A 12 -3.76 0.74 -2.19
CA PHE A 12 -2.61 1.56 -1.81
C PHE A 12 -2.60 2.88 -2.57
N THR A 13 -2.79 2.82 -3.89
CA THR A 13 -2.79 3.99 -4.76
C THR A 13 -3.94 4.94 -4.44
N LEU A 14 -5.13 4.42 -4.15
CA LEU A 14 -6.28 5.24 -3.76
C LEU A 14 -5.98 6.03 -2.48
N MET A 15 -5.47 5.35 -1.45
CA MET A 15 -5.12 5.99 -0.17
C MET A 15 -4.00 7.00 -0.34
N TYR A 16 -2.94 6.64 -1.07
CA TYR A 16 -1.82 7.52 -1.38
C TYR A 16 -2.29 8.81 -2.06
N ASN A 17 -3.14 8.70 -3.09
CA ASN A 17 -3.64 9.87 -3.83
C ASN A 17 -4.48 10.79 -2.94
N VAL A 18 -5.33 10.22 -2.08
CA VAL A 18 -6.11 11.01 -1.12
C VAL A 18 -5.17 11.77 -0.18
N LEU A 19 -4.22 11.07 0.45
CA LEU A 19 -3.27 11.69 1.39
C LEU A 19 -2.39 12.74 0.72
N LYS A 20 -1.97 12.51 -0.53
CA LYS A 20 -1.21 13.47 -1.34
C LYS A 20 -1.98 14.77 -1.56
N VAL A 21 -3.27 14.68 -1.89
CA VAL A 21 -4.13 15.87 -2.06
C VAL A 21 -4.28 16.64 -0.75
N TYR A 22 -4.34 15.95 0.38
CA TYR A 22 -4.45 16.59 1.70
C TYR A 22 -3.10 17.02 2.30
N GLY A 23 -1.97 16.75 1.65
CA GLY A 23 -0.64 17.01 2.21
C GLY A 23 -0.38 16.23 3.51
N LYS A 24 -0.84 14.97 3.55
CA LYS A 24 -0.77 14.06 4.70
C LYS A 24 -0.09 12.73 4.36
N LEU A 25 0.82 12.74 3.38
CA LEU A 25 1.63 11.56 3.12
C LEU A 25 2.50 11.27 4.35
N PRO A 26 2.67 9.99 4.74
CA PRO A 26 3.61 9.64 5.79
C PRO A 26 5.03 10.02 5.36
N GLU A 27 5.80 10.64 6.25
CA GLU A 27 7.12 11.21 5.91
C GLU A 27 8.30 10.37 6.42
N THR A 28 8.10 9.63 7.51
CA THR A 28 9.15 8.88 8.18
C THR A 28 8.65 7.51 8.58
N GLY A 29 9.46 6.49 8.38
CA GLY A 29 9.27 5.20 9.00
C GLY A 29 10.51 4.33 8.86
N ASP A 30 10.50 3.28 9.66
CA ASP A 30 11.53 2.26 9.79
C ASP A 30 11.07 0.97 9.09
N GLY A 31 10.31 1.15 8.01
CA GLY A 31 9.84 0.08 7.14
C GLY A 31 10.93 -0.51 6.26
N LYS A 32 10.52 -1.33 5.30
CA LYS A 32 11.42 -2.01 4.37
C LYS A 32 11.61 -1.18 3.09
N THR A 33 12.54 -1.59 2.24
CA THR A 33 12.59 -1.14 0.85
C THR A 33 11.71 -2.03 -0.02
N LEU A 34 11.09 -1.47 -1.07
CA LEU A 34 10.24 -2.24 -1.98
C LEU A 34 10.97 -3.44 -2.60
N SER A 35 12.28 -3.31 -2.86
CA SER A 35 13.12 -4.38 -3.41
C SER A 35 13.29 -5.61 -2.51
N GLU A 36 12.94 -5.52 -1.24
CA GLU A 36 12.99 -6.67 -0.31
C GLU A 36 11.83 -7.66 -0.50
N PHE A 37 10.82 -7.29 -1.29
CA PHE A 37 9.66 -8.14 -1.55
C PHE A 37 9.86 -9.00 -2.79
N GLY A 38 9.59 -10.29 -2.67
CA GLY A 38 9.81 -11.26 -3.74
C GLY A 38 8.94 -11.05 -4.98
N ASP A 39 7.87 -10.28 -4.85
CA ASP A 39 6.90 -9.91 -5.89
C ASP A 39 6.91 -8.40 -6.18
N ALA A 40 7.99 -7.68 -5.82
CA ALA A 40 8.15 -6.27 -6.14
C ALA A 40 8.03 -5.97 -7.65
N GLY A 41 8.42 -6.94 -8.50
CA GLY A 41 8.29 -6.86 -9.96
C GLY A 41 6.85 -6.94 -10.47
N ASP A 42 5.91 -7.42 -9.66
CA ASP A 42 4.49 -7.54 -10.00
C ASP A 42 3.71 -6.24 -9.70
N VAL A 43 4.35 -5.28 -9.01
CA VAL A 43 3.77 -3.95 -8.77
C VAL A 43 3.68 -3.20 -10.08
N ALA A 44 2.48 -2.80 -10.46
CA ALA A 44 2.28 -2.01 -11.67
C ALA A 44 2.98 -0.65 -11.55
N LEU A 45 3.52 -0.15 -12.67
CA LEU A 45 4.30 1.10 -12.69
C LEU A 45 3.56 2.29 -12.05
N TRP A 46 2.24 2.37 -12.26
CA TRP A 46 1.40 3.43 -11.71
C TRP A 46 1.15 3.33 -10.20
N ALA A 47 1.37 2.15 -9.60
CA ALA A 47 1.21 1.89 -8.18
C ALA A 47 2.54 1.97 -7.42
N LYS A 48 3.67 2.13 -8.13
CA LYS A 48 5.01 2.03 -7.56
C LYS A 48 5.23 3.04 -6.45
N ASP A 49 5.02 4.33 -6.71
CA ASP A 49 5.22 5.39 -5.72
C ASP A 49 4.38 5.18 -4.45
N ALA A 50 3.13 4.75 -4.61
CA ALA A 50 2.24 4.49 -3.50
C ALA A 50 2.72 3.30 -2.66
N THR A 51 3.12 2.22 -3.33
CA THR A 51 3.57 0.99 -2.70
C THR A 51 4.91 1.21 -2.00
N GLU A 52 5.87 1.83 -2.68
CA GLU A 52 7.19 2.16 -2.15
C GLU A 52 7.08 3.03 -0.90
N LEU A 53 6.32 4.13 -0.95
CA LEU A 53 6.11 4.98 0.21
C LEU A 53 5.51 4.21 1.39
N PHE A 54 4.46 3.42 1.16
CA PHE A 54 3.79 2.71 2.25
C PHE A 54 4.64 1.59 2.85
N VAL A 55 5.49 0.95 2.06
CA VAL A 55 6.45 -0.04 2.57
C VAL A 55 7.53 0.65 3.40
N GLU A 56 8.12 1.72 2.88
CA GLU A 56 9.22 2.45 3.53
C GLU A 56 8.79 3.11 4.83
N THR A 57 7.56 3.61 4.86
CA THR A 57 6.96 4.20 6.07
C THR A 57 6.38 3.14 7.02
N GLY A 58 6.49 1.85 6.68
CA GLY A 58 6.00 0.74 7.49
C GLY A 58 4.48 0.71 7.64
N ILE A 59 3.75 1.41 6.79
CA ILE A 59 2.27 1.34 6.73
C ILE A 59 1.84 -0.04 6.23
N ILE A 60 2.62 -0.65 5.34
CA ILE A 60 2.43 -2.02 4.87
C ILE A 60 3.71 -2.85 5.07
N GLU A 61 3.57 -4.06 5.60
CA GLU A 61 4.70 -4.94 5.94
C GLU A 61 4.78 -6.19 5.04
N GLY A 62 3.70 -6.47 4.29
CA GLY A 62 3.51 -7.68 3.49
C GLY A 62 3.29 -8.95 4.33
N VAL A 63 3.18 -10.08 3.65
CA VAL A 63 3.01 -11.42 4.26
C VAL A 63 4.04 -12.36 3.62
N ASP A 64 4.83 -13.05 4.43
CA ASP A 64 5.89 -13.96 3.97
C ASP A 64 6.83 -13.37 2.91
N GLY A 65 7.16 -12.08 3.06
CA GLY A 65 8.05 -11.36 2.14
C GLY A 65 7.41 -10.99 0.80
N LYS A 66 6.07 -10.97 0.71
CA LYS A 66 5.31 -10.60 -0.48
C LYS A 66 4.23 -9.56 -0.21
N LEU A 67 3.87 -8.77 -1.22
CA LEU A 67 2.86 -7.71 -1.17
C LEU A 67 1.53 -8.13 -1.81
N PHE A 68 1.56 -9.12 -2.69
CA PHE A 68 0.46 -9.61 -3.51
C PHE A 68 -0.26 -8.48 -4.26
N PRO A 69 0.45 -7.64 -5.04
CA PRO A 69 -0.09 -6.37 -5.52
C PRO A 69 -1.34 -6.53 -6.39
N ALA A 70 -1.42 -7.61 -7.16
CA ALA A 70 -2.54 -7.91 -8.05
C ALA A 70 -3.71 -8.66 -7.39
N ASP A 71 -3.56 -9.13 -6.14
CA ASP A 71 -4.61 -9.86 -5.45
C ASP A 71 -5.71 -8.90 -4.97
N THR A 72 -6.94 -9.40 -4.95
CA THR A 72 -8.10 -8.67 -4.42
C THR A 72 -7.96 -8.44 -2.92
N THR A 73 -8.33 -7.25 -2.43
CA THR A 73 -8.25 -6.93 -1.01
C THR A 73 -9.60 -7.09 -0.31
N THR A 74 -9.56 -7.43 0.99
CA THR A 74 -10.74 -7.53 1.85
C THR A 74 -10.98 -6.26 2.67
N ARG A 75 -12.20 -6.10 3.20
CA ARG A 75 -12.54 -4.99 4.12
C ARG A 75 -11.64 -4.94 5.36
N ALA A 76 -11.20 -6.09 5.86
CA ALA A 76 -10.35 -6.17 7.04
C ALA A 76 -8.93 -5.64 6.74
N GLU A 77 -8.40 -5.95 5.56
CA GLU A 77 -7.09 -5.45 5.12
C GLU A 77 -7.11 -3.95 4.88
N ILE A 78 -8.18 -3.43 4.26
CA ILE A 78 -8.41 -1.98 4.13
C ILE A 78 -8.39 -1.32 5.52
N ALA A 79 -9.12 -1.88 6.49
CA ALA A 79 -9.19 -1.35 7.84
C ALA A 79 -7.82 -1.38 8.53
N GLN A 80 -7.01 -2.42 8.32
CA GLN A 80 -5.65 -2.51 8.87
C GLN A 80 -4.74 -1.41 8.33
N VAL A 81 -4.76 -1.17 7.01
CA VAL A 81 -3.94 -0.10 6.41
C VAL A 81 -4.39 1.27 6.91
N LEU A 82 -5.69 1.51 7.00
CA LEU A 82 -6.23 2.74 7.58
C LEU A 82 -5.83 2.91 9.05
N TYR A 83 -5.89 1.85 9.84
CA TYR A 83 -5.45 1.89 11.23
C TYR A 83 -3.98 2.30 11.31
N ASN A 84 -3.11 1.66 10.54
CA ASN A 84 -1.68 1.97 10.51
C ASN A 84 -1.43 3.44 10.12
N LEU A 85 -2.15 3.96 9.11
CA LEU A 85 -2.06 5.36 8.68
C LEU A 85 -2.50 6.38 9.73
N LEU A 86 -3.37 5.99 10.66
CA LEU A 86 -3.92 6.88 11.69
C LEU A 86 -3.21 6.75 13.04
N SER A 87 -2.48 5.65 13.26
CA SER A 87 -1.85 5.33 14.55
C SER A 87 -0.34 5.46 14.57
N LYS A 88 0.32 5.42 13.40
CA LYS A 88 1.75 5.70 13.26
C LYS A 88 1.95 7.19 12.96
#